data_AF-A0A926AY92-F1
#
_entry.id   AF-A0A926AY92-F1
#
_cell.length_a   1.000
_cell.length_b   1.000
_cell.length_c   1.000
_cell.angle_alpha   90.00
_cell.angle_beta   90.00
_cell.angle_gamma   90.00
#
_symmetry.space_group_name_H-M   'P 1'
#
loop_
_entity.id
_entity.type
_entity.pdbx_description
1 polymer ?
#
loop_
_entity_poly.entity_id
_entity_poly.type
_entity_poly.pdbx_seq_one_letter_code
_entity_poly.pdbx_strand_id
1 'polypeptide(L)'
;MSMLVVFVPRRFFRLMVSDAKNITRDPMLMTVSSLSIAPAIGYWLGKAAMDDAALTAFGIALFSAYLAPIVLVLPALLIGWVTGFLMLEDRDDGALLALDVTPPGKAGFLAYRVTFTAGVTAVVTLFAAPLVIPGSGAGLVAVVALFVAADAVIAALLLPVAARNKVEGLALTKLINIASLAPLAAFAPYPLRYIAGILPPFWVGEMLLPLHSPGIGVPVATALGVAVHLALIALLFRLLREKAG
;
A
#
# COMPACT_ATOMS: atom_id res chain seq x y z
N MET A 1 -1.02 -29.89 -3.82
CA MET A 1 -0.37 -29.02 -4.83
C MET A 1 0.41 -27.92 -4.15
N SER A 2 1.63 -27.62 -4.59
CA SER A 2 2.48 -26.57 -3.99
C SER A 2 2.17 -25.21 -4.61
N MET A 3 1.82 -24.22 -3.79
CA MET A 3 1.59 -22.84 -4.22
C MET A 3 2.81 -22.26 -4.97
N LEU A 4 4.01 -22.81 -4.70
CA LEU A 4 5.26 -22.37 -5.29
C LEU A 4 5.33 -22.58 -6.81
N VAL A 5 4.47 -23.44 -7.37
CA VAL A 5 4.38 -23.69 -8.81
C VAL A 5 3.97 -22.43 -9.61
N VAL A 6 3.33 -21.45 -8.96
CA VAL A 6 2.98 -20.16 -9.61
C VAL A 6 4.21 -19.32 -9.91
N PHE A 7 5.27 -19.44 -9.09
CA PHE A 7 6.51 -18.67 -9.22
C PHE A 7 7.47 -19.24 -10.28
N VAL A 8 7.08 -20.29 -11.01
CA VAL A 8 7.81 -20.72 -12.21
C VAL A 8 7.82 -19.56 -13.20
N PRO A 9 8.99 -19.07 -13.67
CA PRO A 9 9.10 -17.81 -14.40
C PRO A 9 8.11 -17.69 -15.57
N ARG A 10 8.03 -18.71 -16.42
CA ARG A 10 7.11 -18.71 -17.59
C ARG A 10 5.62 -18.62 -17.21
N ARG A 11 5.21 -19.08 -16.04
CA ARG A 11 3.82 -18.98 -15.57
C ARG A 11 3.57 -17.62 -14.95
N PHE A 12 4.45 -17.18 -14.07
CA PHE A 12 4.41 -15.85 -13.46
C PHE A 12 4.33 -14.74 -14.52
N PHE A 13 5.23 -14.75 -15.52
CA PHE A 13 5.21 -13.76 -16.59
C PHE A 13 3.93 -13.77 -17.43
N ARG A 14 3.32 -14.94 -17.66
CA ARG A 14 2.05 -15.02 -18.41
C ARG A 14 0.90 -14.38 -17.64
N LEU A 15 0.84 -14.60 -16.32
CA LEU A 15 -0.15 -13.95 -15.46
C LEU A 15 0.04 -12.44 -15.44
N MET A 16 1.30 -11.97 -15.30
CA MET A 16 1.62 -10.53 -15.37
C MET A 16 1.17 -9.90 -16.68
N VAL A 17 1.44 -10.54 -17.82
CA VAL A 17 1.03 -10.03 -19.13
C VAL A 17 -0.50 -10.01 -19.27
N SER A 18 -1.19 -11.00 -18.70
CA SER A 18 -2.66 -11.03 -18.70
C SER A 18 -3.24 -9.87 -17.88
N ASP A 19 -2.71 -9.65 -16.68
CA ASP A 19 -3.13 -8.54 -15.81
C ASP A 19 -2.81 -7.19 -16.43
N ALA A 20 -1.63 -7.03 -17.02
CA ALA A 20 -1.28 -5.81 -17.73
C ALA A 20 -2.29 -5.53 -18.86
N LYS A 21 -2.68 -6.55 -19.62
CA LYS A 21 -3.72 -6.40 -20.65
C LYS A 21 -5.07 -5.99 -20.05
N ASN A 22 -5.49 -6.60 -18.95
CA ASN A 22 -6.73 -6.24 -18.27
C ASN A 22 -6.71 -4.79 -17.78
N ILE A 23 -5.62 -4.39 -17.10
CA ILE A 23 -5.44 -3.01 -16.63
C ILE A 23 -5.44 -2.03 -17.80
N THR A 24 -4.76 -2.33 -18.92
CA THR A 24 -4.75 -1.43 -20.10
C THR A 24 -6.05 -1.37 -20.89
N ARG A 25 -6.95 -2.33 -20.70
CA ARG A 25 -8.26 -2.37 -21.39
C ARG A 25 -9.37 -1.73 -20.57
N ASP A 26 -9.19 -1.63 -19.26
CA ASP A 26 -10.09 -0.94 -18.36
C ASP A 26 -9.62 0.52 -18.15
N PRO A 27 -10.35 1.53 -18.67
CA PRO A 27 -9.98 2.93 -18.54
C PRO A 27 -9.87 3.39 -17.09
N MET A 28 -10.66 2.82 -16.18
CA MET A 28 -10.62 3.15 -14.75
C MET A 28 -9.31 2.64 -14.14
N LEU A 29 -8.94 1.38 -14.39
CA LEU A 29 -7.71 0.80 -13.85
C LEU A 29 -6.45 1.45 -14.42
N MET A 30 -6.45 1.78 -15.72
CA MET A 30 -5.37 2.59 -16.33
C MET A 30 -5.21 3.93 -15.63
N THR A 31 -6.33 4.64 -15.43
CA THR A 31 -6.32 5.98 -14.84
C THR A 31 -5.80 5.92 -13.41
N VAL A 32 -6.30 5.00 -12.60
CA VAL A 32 -5.86 4.83 -11.19
C VAL A 32 -4.39 4.43 -11.09
N SER A 33 -3.91 3.54 -11.97
CA SER A 33 -2.51 3.13 -12.00
C SER A 33 -1.59 4.29 -12.38
N SER A 34 -1.98 5.09 -13.38
CA SER A 34 -1.22 6.26 -13.82
C SER A 34 -1.24 7.37 -12.76
N LEU A 35 -2.38 7.56 -12.11
CA LEU A 35 -2.56 8.53 -11.03
C LEU A 35 -1.70 8.20 -9.79
N SER A 36 -1.25 6.95 -9.63
CA SER A 36 -0.40 6.55 -8.50
C SER A 36 0.95 7.28 -8.47
N ILE A 37 1.42 7.83 -9.58
CA ILE A 37 2.67 8.62 -9.63
C ILE A 37 2.42 10.12 -9.37
N ALA A 38 1.21 10.60 -9.68
CA ALA A 38 0.88 12.03 -9.65
C ALA A 38 1.09 12.71 -8.28
N PRO A 39 0.75 12.08 -7.12
CA PRO A 39 0.98 12.71 -5.82
C PRO A 39 2.43 13.09 -5.56
N ALA A 40 3.39 12.25 -5.94
CA ALA A 40 4.81 12.51 -5.73
C ALA A 40 5.30 13.68 -6.60
N ILE A 41 4.84 13.76 -7.85
CA ILE A 41 5.17 14.87 -8.76
C ILE A 41 4.54 16.18 -8.24
N GLY A 42 3.25 16.13 -7.89
CA GLY A 42 2.54 17.29 -7.34
C GLY A 42 3.17 17.81 -6.05
N TYR A 43 3.56 16.91 -5.15
CA TYR A 43 4.30 17.26 -3.94
C TYR A 43 5.65 17.92 -4.27
N TRP A 44 6.42 17.34 -5.20
CA TRP A 44 7.72 17.89 -5.57
C TRP A 44 7.62 19.30 -6.17
N LEU A 45 6.63 19.54 -7.03
CA LEU A 45 6.37 20.85 -7.62
C LEU A 45 5.86 21.86 -6.58
N GLY A 46 5.02 21.41 -5.64
CA GLY A 46 4.31 22.28 -4.70
C GLY A 46 5.06 22.55 -3.40
N LYS A 47 5.95 21.66 -2.93
CA LYS A 47 6.47 21.69 -1.55
C LYS A 47 7.12 23.02 -1.15
N ALA A 48 7.87 23.66 -2.05
CA ALA A 48 8.51 24.94 -1.76
C ALA A 48 7.50 26.07 -1.54
N ALA A 49 6.47 26.15 -2.39
CA ALA A 49 5.39 27.13 -2.23
C ALA A 49 4.55 26.85 -0.99
N MET A 50 4.34 25.57 -0.65
CA MET A 50 3.61 25.17 0.56
C MET A 50 4.36 25.57 1.83
N ASP A 51 5.68 25.34 1.87
CA ASP A 51 6.52 25.69 3.01
C ASP A 51 6.61 27.21 3.18
N ASP A 52 6.79 27.97 2.11
CA ASP A 52 6.82 29.43 2.13
C ASP A 52 5.48 30.03 2.60
N ALA A 53 4.36 29.54 2.05
CA ALA A 53 3.03 29.99 2.43
C ALA A 53 2.71 29.66 3.90
N ALA A 54 3.04 28.44 4.36
CA ALA A 54 2.80 28.02 5.74
C ALA A 54 3.67 28.80 6.74
N LEU A 55 4.92 29.07 6.38
CA LEU A 55 5.81 29.88 7.20
C LEU A 55 5.31 31.32 7.30
N THR A 56 4.90 31.92 6.17
CA THR A 56 4.44 33.32 6.13
C THR A 56 3.09 33.51 6.81
N ALA A 57 2.13 32.61 6.60
CA ALA A 57 0.77 32.76 7.12
C ALA A 57 0.61 32.27 8.57
N PHE A 58 1.34 31.21 8.95
CA PHE A 58 1.13 30.51 10.22
C PHE A 58 2.41 30.36 11.06
N GLY A 59 3.58 30.77 10.56
CA GLY A 59 4.86 30.59 11.25
C GLY A 59 5.32 29.13 11.30
N ILE A 60 4.76 28.24 10.47
CA ILE A 60 5.05 26.81 10.49
C ILE A 60 6.15 26.49 9.48
N ALA A 61 7.34 26.15 9.98
CA ALA A 61 8.44 25.69 9.14
C ALA A 61 8.24 24.23 8.67
N LEU A 62 8.72 23.92 7.46
CA LEU A 62 8.73 22.57 6.87
C LEU A 62 7.36 21.88 6.91
N PHE A 63 6.29 22.61 6.60
CA PHE A 63 4.93 22.10 6.58
C PHE A 63 4.77 20.89 5.63
N SER A 64 5.50 20.88 4.51
CA SER A 64 5.52 19.78 3.54
C SER A 64 5.94 18.45 4.17
N ALA A 65 6.80 18.45 5.19
CA ALA A 65 7.25 17.24 5.88
C ALA A 65 6.11 16.46 6.56
N TYR A 66 5.04 17.14 6.99
CA TYR A 66 3.85 16.49 7.56
C TYR A 66 3.04 15.72 6.51
N LEU A 67 3.11 16.14 5.24
CA LEU A 67 2.39 15.52 4.13
C LEU A 67 3.20 14.43 3.43
N ALA A 68 4.53 14.49 3.49
CA ALA A 68 5.42 13.50 2.90
C ALA A 68 5.00 12.03 3.12
N PRO A 69 4.68 11.58 4.36
CA PRO A 69 4.28 10.18 4.57
C PRO A 69 2.93 9.85 3.92
N ILE A 70 1.95 10.78 3.91
CA ILE A 70 0.67 10.56 3.22
C ILE A 70 0.92 10.41 1.72
N VAL A 71 1.73 11.30 1.14
CA VAL A 71 2.05 11.28 -0.29
C VAL A 71 2.69 9.95 -0.70
N LEU A 72 3.51 9.35 0.17
CA LEU A 72 4.12 8.05 -0.08
C LEU A 72 3.16 6.87 0.09
N VAL A 73 2.16 6.98 0.98
CA VAL A 73 1.13 5.94 1.20
C VAL A 73 0.05 5.96 0.11
N LEU A 74 -0.31 7.12 -0.45
CA LEU A 74 -1.37 7.24 -1.46
C LEU A 74 -1.24 6.26 -2.65
N PRO A 75 -0.05 6.09 -3.28
CA PRO A 75 0.12 5.10 -4.35
C PRO A 75 -0.24 3.67 -3.92
N ALA A 76 0.04 3.30 -2.67
CA ALA A 76 -0.31 1.98 -2.15
C ALA A 76 -1.81 1.75 -2.12
N LEU A 77 -2.60 2.76 -1.74
CA LEU A 77 -4.06 2.68 -1.73
C LEU A 77 -4.60 2.47 -3.14
N LEU A 78 -4.12 3.26 -4.11
CA LEU A 78 -4.59 3.23 -5.49
C LEU A 78 -4.28 1.88 -6.16
N ILE A 79 -3.03 1.40 -6.03
CA ILE A 79 -2.61 0.10 -6.58
C ILE A 79 -3.30 -1.06 -5.84
N GLY A 80 -3.45 -0.91 -4.51
CA GLY A 80 -4.19 -1.85 -3.67
C GLY A 80 -5.65 -1.97 -4.09
N TRP A 81 -6.33 -0.87 -4.38
CA TRP A 81 -7.71 -0.89 -4.88
C TRP A 81 -7.84 -1.56 -6.23
N VAL A 82 -6.96 -1.24 -7.20
CA VAL A 82 -6.95 -1.91 -8.50
C VAL A 82 -6.89 -3.42 -8.32
N THR A 83 -5.96 -3.89 -7.50
CA THR A 83 -5.82 -5.32 -7.22
C THR A 83 -7.04 -5.88 -6.46
N GLY A 84 -7.52 -5.18 -5.44
CA GLY A 84 -8.63 -5.65 -4.61
C GLY A 84 -9.96 -5.72 -5.35
N PHE A 85 -10.25 -4.77 -6.25
CA PHE A 85 -11.43 -4.84 -7.11
C PHE A 85 -11.32 -5.94 -8.16
N LEU A 86 -10.14 -6.16 -8.75
CA LEU A 86 -9.91 -7.31 -9.64
C LEU A 86 -10.15 -8.63 -8.89
N MET A 87 -9.67 -8.76 -7.66
CA MET A 87 -9.89 -9.96 -6.84
C MET A 87 -11.35 -10.12 -6.38
N LEU A 88 -12.04 -9.01 -6.13
CA LEU A 88 -13.47 -9.02 -5.80
C LEU A 88 -14.31 -9.46 -7.00
N GLU A 89 -13.96 -8.99 -8.20
CA GLU A 89 -14.56 -9.43 -9.48
C GLU A 89 -14.28 -10.91 -9.77
N ASP A 90 -13.02 -11.34 -9.66
CA ASP A 90 -12.63 -12.75 -9.84
C ASP A 90 -13.43 -13.70 -8.92
N ARG A 91 -13.80 -13.22 -7.72
CA ARG A 91 -14.64 -13.94 -6.76
C ARG A 91 -16.12 -13.91 -7.14
N ASP A 92 -16.65 -12.74 -7.51
CA ASP A 92 -18.06 -12.54 -7.85
C ASP A 92 -18.44 -13.30 -9.14
N ASP A 93 -17.53 -13.37 -10.12
CA ASP A 93 -17.72 -14.08 -11.39
C ASP A 93 -17.46 -15.61 -11.30
N GLY A 94 -17.10 -16.10 -10.11
CA GLY A 94 -16.79 -17.52 -9.89
C GLY A 94 -15.49 -17.99 -10.55
N ALA A 95 -14.65 -17.08 -11.08
CA ALA A 95 -13.37 -17.42 -11.70
C ALA A 95 -12.43 -18.15 -10.73
N LEU A 96 -12.52 -17.85 -9.43
CA LEU A 96 -11.77 -18.56 -8.39
C LEU A 96 -12.09 -20.06 -8.36
N LEU A 97 -13.33 -20.49 -8.64
CA LEU A 97 -13.72 -21.91 -8.67
C LEU A 97 -13.06 -22.63 -9.85
N ALA A 98 -12.93 -21.97 -11.00
CA ALA A 98 -12.22 -22.51 -12.16
C ALA A 98 -10.71 -22.67 -11.90
N LEU A 99 -10.13 -21.90 -10.96
CA LEU A 99 -8.72 -22.02 -10.60
C LEU A 99 -8.41 -23.25 -9.72
N ASP A 100 -9.41 -23.86 -9.07
CA ASP A 100 -9.18 -25.04 -8.21
C ASP A 100 -8.67 -26.26 -9.01
N VAL A 101 -9.06 -26.36 -10.27
CA VAL A 101 -8.60 -27.43 -11.17
C VAL A 101 -7.26 -27.10 -11.84
N THR A 102 -6.69 -25.92 -11.60
CA THR A 102 -5.39 -25.52 -12.15
C THR A 102 -4.23 -25.90 -11.22
N PRO A 103 -3.03 -26.23 -11.74
CA PRO A 103 -1.90 -26.67 -10.92
C PRO A 103 -1.49 -25.76 -9.74
N PRO A 104 -1.52 -24.41 -9.83
CA PRO A 104 -1.24 -23.54 -8.67
C PRO A 104 -2.43 -23.38 -7.70
N GLY A 105 -3.66 -23.68 -8.14
CA GLY A 105 -4.88 -23.50 -7.36
C GLY A 105 -5.21 -22.02 -7.04
N LYS A 106 -6.33 -21.79 -6.33
CA LYS A 106 -6.72 -20.47 -5.80
C LYS A 106 -5.59 -19.80 -5.01
N ALA A 107 -4.95 -20.55 -4.11
CA ALA A 107 -3.94 -20.00 -3.22
C ALA A 107 -2.66 -19.55 -3.95
N GLY A 108 -2.26 -20.25 -5.02
CA GLY A 108 -1.15 -19.81 -5.87
C GLY A 108 -1.49 -18.53 -6.63
N PHE A 109 -2.72 -18.39 -7.13
CA PHE A 109 -3.17 -17.15 -7.78
C PHE A 109 -3.21 -15.96 -6.81
N LEU A 110 -3.73 -16.15 -5.60
CA LEU A 110 -3.71 -15.13 -4.54
C LEU A 110 -2.28 -14.73 -4.17
N ALA A 111 -1.36 -15.70 -4.04
CA ALA A 111 0.05 -15.42 -3.78
C ALA A 111 0.70 -14.61 -4.93
N TYR A 112 0.34 -14.90 -6.18
CA TYR A 112 0.77 -14.11 -7.34
C TYR A 112 0.26 -12.66 -7.25
N ARG A 113 -1.04 -12.44 -6.98
CA ARG A 113 -1.62 -11.09 -6.83
C ARG A 113 -0.89 -10.30 -5.76
N VAL A 114 -0.73 -10.87 -4.55
CA VAL A 114 0.00 -10.24 -3.44
C VAL A 114 1.43 -9.85 -3.85
N THR A 115 2.15 -10.77 -4.50
CA THR A 115 3.54 -10.50 -4.92
C THR A 115 3.62 -9.42 -6.00
N PHE A 116 2.70 -9.46 -6.97
CA PHE A 116 2.64 -8.48 -8.05
C PHE A 116 2.30 -7.08 -7.52
N THR A 117 1.29 -6.96 -6.67
CA THR A 117 0.89 -5.71 -6.01
C THR A 117 2.06 -5.12 -5.21
N ALA A 118 2.70 -5.94 -4.36
CA ALA A 118 3.86 -5.49 -3.59
C ALA A 118 5.00 -4.99 -4.49
N GLY A 119 5.33 -5.74 -5.56
CA GLY A 119 6.40 -5.38 -6.48
C GLY A 119 6.15 -4.08 -7.24
N VAL A 120 4.94 -3.91 -7.79
CA VAL A 120 4.55 -2.69 -8.52
C VAL A 120 4.57 -1.48 -7.59
N THR A 121 3.98 -1.61 -6.40
CA THR A 121 3.99 -0.52 -5.41
C THR A 121 5.40 -0.18 -4.97
N ALA A 122 6.26 -1.17 -4.70
CA ALA A 122 7.65 -0.90 -4.34
C ALA A 122 8.40 -0.11 -5.42
N VAL A 123 8.21 -0.45 -6.70
CA VAL A 123 8.80 0.31 -7.82
C VAL A 123 8.29 1.75 -7.85
N VAL A 124 6.99 1.97 -7.68
CA VAL A 124 6.39 3.31 -7.64
C VAL A 124 6.92 4.10 -6.44
N THR A 125 7.05 3.49 -5.27
CA THR A 125 7.60 4.13 -4.08
C THR A 125 9.08 4.48 -4.24
N LEU A 126 9.88 3.58 -4.85
CA LEU A 126 11.29 3.86 -5.14
C LEU A 126 11.46 5.01 -6.14
N PHE A 127 10.55 5.15 -7.11
CA PHE A 127 10.49 6.31 -7.98
C PHE A 127 10.09 7.59 -7.23
N ALA A 128 9.10 7.51 -6.34
CA ALA A 128 8.58 8.65 -5.58
C ALA A 128 9.55 9.15 -4.49
N ALA A 129 10.32 8.25 -3.87
CA ALA A 129 11.21 8.55 -2.75
C ALA A 129 12.16 9.74 -2.99
N PRO A 130 12.94 9.82 -4.09
CA PRO A 130 13.83 10.96 -4.34
C PRO A 130 13.09 12.30 -4.51
N LEU A 131 11.80 12.27 -4.91
CA LEU A 131 10.98 13.46 -5.07
C LEU A 131 10.44 13.98 -3.72
N VAL A 132 10.02 13.04 -2.87
CA VAL A 132 9.30 13.33 -1.61
C VAL A 132 10.24 13.49 -0.42
N ILE A 133 11.24 12.61 -0.28
CA ILE A 133 12.18 12.55 0.85
C ILE A 133 13.65 12.65 0.38
N PRO A 134 14.01 13.73 -0.35
CA PRO A 134 15.34 13.87 -0.95
C PRO A 134 16.46 13.82 0.11
N GLY A 135 17.57 13.17 -0.22
CA GLY A 135 18.73 13.05 0.68
C GLY A 135 18.59 11.98 1.79
N SER A 136 17.45 11.28 1.84
CA SER A 136 17.28 10.16 2.77
C SER A 136 18.22 9.00 2.46
N GLY A 137 18.75 8.35 3.51
CA GLY A 137 19.63 7.20 3.36
C GLY A 137 18.91 6.00 2.71
N ALA A 138 19.63 5.23 1.91
CA ALA A 138 19.08 4.08 1.17
C ALA A 138 18.36 3.06 2.08
N GLY A 139 18.85 2.87 3.32
CA GLY A 139 18.21 1.99 4.30
C GLY A 139 16.81 2.45 4.70
N LEU A 140 16.63 3.75 4.94
CA LEU A 140 15.31 4.33 5.25
C LEU A 140 14.36 4.18 4.06
N VAL A 141 14.84 4.50 2.85
CA VAL A 141 14.06 4.37 1.61
C VAL A 141 13.60 2.93 1.40
N ALA A 142 14.47 1.95 1.66
CA ALA A 142 14.13 0.53 1.55
C ALA A 142 13.05 0.11 2.56
N VAL A 143 13.14 0.55 3.81
CA VAL A 143 12.13 0.25 4.84
C VAL A 143 10.79 0.90 4.51
N VAL A 144 10.80 2.16 4.07
CA VAL A 144 9.57 2.86 3.66
C VAL A 144 8.95 2.19 2.44
N ALA A 145 9.73 1.80 1.43
CA ALA A 145 9.24 1.06 0.28
C ALA A 145 8.62 -0.29 0.67
N LEU A 146 9.20 -0.98 1.66
CA LEU A 146 8.65 -2.22 2.20
C LEU A 146 7.29 -2.00 2.89
N PHE A 147 7.17 -0.97 3.73
CA PHE A 147 5.91 -0.66 4.42
C PHE A 147 4.82 -0.23 3.44
N VAL A 148 5.13 0.69 2.51
CA VAL A 148 4.17 1.15 1.50
C VAL A 148 3.73 -0.01 0.58
N ALA A 149 4.64 -0.91 0.20
CA ALA A 149 4.28 -2.12 -0.55
C ALA A 149 3.34 -3.05 0.25
N ALA A 150 3.60 -3.20 1.55
CA ALA A 150 2.76 -3.99 2.44
C ALA A 150 1.38 -3.34 2.65
N ASP A 151 1.29 -2.02 2.77
CA ASP A 151 0.04 -1.26 2.81
C ASP A 151 -0.83 -1.54 1.56
N ALA A 152 -0.21 -1.61 0.37
CA ALA A 152 -0.93 -1.92 -0.87
C ALA A 152 -1.50 -3.33 -0.87
N VAL A 153 -0.73 -4.30 -0.38
CA VAL A 153 -1.19 -5.68 -0.20
C VAL A 153 -2.36 -5.74 0.79
N ILE A 154 -2.26 -5.02 1.90
CA ILE A 154 -3.33 -4.95 2.91
C ILE A 154 -4.60 -4.39 2.29
N ALA A 155 -4.52 -3.28 1.55
CA ALA A 155 -5.65 -2.69 0.85
C ALA A 155 -6.24 -3.65 -0.20
N ALA A 156 -5.39 -4.37 -0.94
CA ALA A 156 -5.81 -5.36 -1.94
C ALA A 156 -6.54 -6.56 -1.34
N LEU A 157 -6.10 -7.06 -0.18
CA LEU A 157 -6.73 -8.19 0.49
C LEU A 157 -7.99 -7.78 1.26
N LEU A 158 -8.00 -6.59 1.85
CA LEU A 158 -9.10 -6.13 2.70
C LEU A 158 -10.42 -6.00 1.91
N LEU A 159 -10.37 -5.51 0.67
CA LEU A 159 -11.56 -5.35 -0.16
C LEU A 159 -12.34 -6.65 -0.38
N PRO A 160 -11.77 -7.73 -0.96
CA PRO A 160 -12.49 -8.98 -1.18
C PRO A 160 -12.82 -9.74 0.12
N VAL A 161 -12.06 -9.52 1.20
CA VAL A 161 -12.37 -10.08 2.53
C VAL A 161 -13.62 -9.43 3.12
N ALA A 162 -13.71 -8.11 3.10
CA ALA A 162 -14.76 -7.38 3.82
C ALA A 162 -16.01 -7.10 2.95
N ALA A 163 -15.87 -6.85 1.65
CA ALA A 163 -17.00 -6.59 0.78
C ALA A 163 -17.70 -7.86 0.31
N ARG A 164 -19.01 -7.79 0.09
CA ARG A 164 -19.81 -8.84 -0.58
C ARG A 164 -19.95 -8.62 -2.08
N ASN A 165 -19.82 -7.38 -2.55
CA ASN A 165 -19.95 -6.98 -3.96
C ASN A 165 -19.20 -5.67 -4.22
N LYS A 166 -19.08 -5.27 -5.50
CA LYS A 166 -18.36 -4.05 -5.91
C LYS A 166 -18.90 -2.76 -5.26
N VAL A 167 -20.21 -2.66 -5.00
CA VAL A 167 -20.82 -1.47 -4.37
C VAL A 167 -20.37 -1.33 -2.92
N GLU A 168 -20.40 -2.41 -2.15
CA GLU A 168 -19.83 -2.44 -0.79
C GLU A 168 -18.32 -2.18 -0.82
N GLY A 169 -17.61 -2.71 -1.81
CA GLY A 169 -16.19 -2.43 -2.04
C GLY A 169 -15.91 -0.93 -2.16
N LEU A 170 -16.73 -0.20 -2.94
CA LEU A 170 -16.63 1.25 -3.08
C LEU A 170 -16.95 2.01 -1.78
N ALA A 171 -17.84 1.49 -0.94
CA ALA A 171 -18.06 2.08 0.38
C ALA A 171 -16.85 1.87 1.31
N LEU A 172 -16.23 0.68 1.28
CA LEU A 172 -15.06 0.36 2.09
C LEU A 172 -13.84 1.20 1.74
N THR A 173 -13.64 1.58 0.48
CA THR A 173 -12.51 2.46 0.11
C THR A 173 -12.53 3.79 0.87
N LYS A 174 -13.71 4.30 1.25
CA LYS A 174 -13.83 5.51 2.08
C LYS A 174 -13.24 5.31 3.48
N LEU A 175 -13.50 4.15 4.11
CA LEU A 175 -12.92 3.81 5.41
C LEU A 175 -11.41 3.59 5.30
N ILE A 176 -10.96 2.92 4.23
CA ILE A 176 -9.55 2.74 3.93
C ILE A 176 -8.84 4.09 3.74
N ASN A 177 -9.48 5.06 3.08
CA ASN A 177 -8.97 6.43 2.93
C ASN A 177 -8.84 7.17 4.26
N ILE A 178 -9.75 6.95 5.21
CA ILE A 178 -9.61 7.55 6.54
C ILE A 178 -8.45 6.89 7.27
N ALA A 179 -8.33 5.56 7.21
CA ALA A 179 -7.23 4.83 7.81
C ALA A 179 -5.86 5.19 7.22
N SER A 180 -5.78 5.59 5.95
CA SER A 180 -4.54 6.00 5.31
C SER A 180 -4.01 7.36 5.77
N LEU A 181 -4.79 8.11 6.55
CA LEU A 181 -4.33 9.31 7.27
C LEU A 181 -3.58 8.96 8.56
N ALA A 182 -3.49 7.69 8.95
CA ALA A 182 -2.74 7.24 10.13
C ALA A 182 -1.28 7.72 10.22
N PRO A 183 -0.51 7.98 9.13
CA PRO A 183 0.83 8.52 9.27
C PRO A 183 0.86 9.88 10.00
N LEU A 184 -0.21 10.67 9.92
CA LEU A 184 -0.31 11.94 10.65
C LEU A 184 -0.29 11.77 12.17
N ALA A 185 -0.75 10.62 12.67
CA ALA A 185 -0.73 10.35 14.10
C ALA A 185 0.69 10.28 14.65
N ALA A 186 1.72 10.03 13.82
CA ALA A 186 3.13 10.07 14.23
C ALA A 186 3.54 11.45 14.81
N PHE A 187 2.86 12.52 14.40
CA PHE A 187 3.11 13.88 14.91
C PHE A 187 2.37 14.18 16.23
N ALA A 188 1.55 13.26 16.73
CA ALA A 188 0.92 13.41 18.04
C ALA A 188 1.96 13.24 19.19
N PRO A 189 1.66 13.75 20.39
CA PRO A 189 2.58 13.65 21.53
C PRO A 189 2.97 12.21 21.86
N TYR A 190 4.25 12.01 22.21
CA TYR A 190 4.72 10.76 22.79
C TYR A 190 4.15 10.60 24.23
N PRO A 191 3.68 9.41 24.65
CA PRO A 191 3.59 8.15 23.90
C PRO A 191 2.25 7.93 23.19
N LEU A 192 1.29 8.88 23.28
CA LEU A 192 -0.08 8.72 22.77
C LEU A 192 -0.15 8.38 21.28
N ARG A 193 0.81 8.85 20.47
CA ARG A 193 0.87 8.53 19.04
C ARG A 193 0.84 7.03 18.71
N TYR A 194 1.36 6.18 19.59
CA TYR A 194 1.43 4.73 19.35
C TYR A 194 0.09 4.00 19.46
N ILE A 195 -0.98 4.66 19.91
CA ILE A 195 -2.35 4.14 19.78
C ILE A 195 -2.67 3.88 18.30
N ALA A 196 -2.16 4.72 17.40
CA ALA A 196 -2.30 4.54 15.96
C ALA A 196 -1.40 3.43 15.37
N GLY A 197 -0.50 2.83 16.16
CA GLY A 197 0.41 1.77 15.70
C GLY A 197 -0.28 0.48 15.25
N ILE A 198 -1.57 0.31 15.57
CA ILE A 198 -2.42 -0.77 15.04
C ILE A 198 -2.68 -0.57 13.54
N LEU A 199 -2.70 0.67 13.06
CA LEU A 199 -2.91 1.01 11.65
C LEU A 199 -1.57 0.95 10.91
N PRO A 200 -1.38 0.04 9.95
CA PRO A 200 -0.11 -0.14 9.26
C PRO A 200 0.50 1.15 8.65
N PRO A 201 -0.29 2.06 8.03
CA PRO A 201 0.27 3.31 7.49
C PRO A 201 0.92 4.23 8.53
N PHE A 202 0.56 4.13 9.82
CA PHE A 202 1.20 4.88 10.90
C PHE A 202 2.73 4.74 10.87
N TRP A 203 3.22 3.53 10.61
CA TRP A 203 4.65 3.23 10.65
C TRP A 203 5.44 3.96 9.58
N VAL A 204 4.83 4.32 8.44
CA VAL A 204 5.47 5.20 7.45
C VAL A 204 5.68 6.59 8.03
N GLY A 205 4.71 7.13 8.76
CA GLY A 205 4.85 8.41 9.46
C GLY A 205 5.94 8.37 10.52
N GLU A 206 5.95 7.32 11.35
CA GLU A 206 6.96 7.13 12.41
C GLU A 206 8.39 7.05 11.83
N MET A 207 8.58 6.40 10.68
CA MET A 207 9.88 6.30 9.99
C MET A 207 10.39 7.65 9.47
N LEU A 208 9.49 8.58 9.16
CA LEU A 208 9.84 9.89 8.59
C LEU A 208 9.90 11.01 9.63
N LEU A 209 9.64 10.71 10.91
CA LEU A 209 9.88 11.66 11.98
C LEU A 209 11.37 12.05 12.05
N PRO A 210 11.69 13.31 12.39
CA PRO A 210 13.06 13.71 12.64
C PRO A 210 13.72 12.81 13.69
N LEU A 211 14.98 12.43 13.47
CA LEU A 211 15.75 11.54 14.35
C LEU A 211 15.84 12.01 15.82
N HIS A 212 15.62 13.30 16.08
CA HIS A 212 15.66 13.91 17.42
C HIS A 212 14.29 13.94 18.12
N SER A 213 13.22 13.49 17.47
CA SER A 213 11.91 13.37 18.10
C SER A 213 11.92 12.23 19.14
N PRO A 214 11.40 12.44 20.35
CA PRO A 214 11.29 11.37 21.34
C PRO A 214 10.48 10.20 20.76
N GLY A 215 10.96 8.97 20.95
CA GLY A 215 10.38 7.78 20.33
C GLY A 215 11.13 6.50 20.67
N ILE A 216 10.63 5.38 20.14
CA ILE A 216 11.13 4.03 20.40
C ILE A 216 12.41 3.65 19.64
N GLY A 217 12.97 4.57 18.83
CA GLY A 217 14.15 4.34 18.00
C GLY A 217 13.86 3.55 16.72
N VAL A 218 14.67 3.79 15.68
CA VAL A 218 14.43 3.25 14.33
C VAL A 218 14.36 1.71 14.31
N PRO A 219 15.28 0.94 14.93
CA PRO A 219 15.23 -0.52 14.84
C PRO A 219 13.96 -1.13 15.46
N VAL A 220 13.52 -0.60 16.60
CA VAL A 220 12.30 -1.07 17.29
C VAL A 220 11.06 -0.68 16.48
N ALA A 221 11.01 0.55 15.98
CA ALA A 221 9.90 1.00 15.13
C ALA A 221 9.82 0.20 13.83
N THR A 222 10.97 -0.15 13.21
CA THR A 222 11.00 -1.03 12.04
C THR A 222 10.49 -2.43 12.39
N ALA A 223 10.95 -3.03 13.50
CA ALA A 223 10.53 -4.37 13.90
C ALA A 223 9.03 -4.44 14.20
N LEU A 224 8.48 -3.47 14.94
CA LEU A 224 7.05 -3.40 15.23
C LEU A 224 6.23 -3.14 13.98
N GLY A 225 6.67 -2.23 13.10
CA GLY A 225 6.03 -2.00 11.81
C GLY A 225 5.97 -3.28 10.98
N VAL A 226 7.09 -3.99 10.82
CA VAL A 226 7.12 -5.29 10.12
C VAL A 226 6.15 -6.29 10.76
N ALA A 227 6.14 -6.40 12.09
CA ALA A 227 5.27 -7.32 12.80
C ALA A 227 3.78 -7.01 12.56
N VAL A 228 3.37 -5.74 12.63
CA VAL A 228 1.99 -5.29 12.40
C VAL A 228 1.55 -5.60 10.97
N HIS A 229 2.38 -5.26 9.97
CA HIS A 229 2.08 -5.53 8.56
C HIS A 229 1.96 -7.03 8.29
N LEU A 230 2.92 -7.83 8.74
CA LEU A 230 2.92 -9.28 8.51
C LEU A 230 1.74 -9.96 9.22
N ALA A 231 1.42 -9.57 10.45
CA ALA A 231 0.29 -10.11 11.18
C ALA A 231 -1.03 -9.84 10.44
N LEU A 232 -1.23 -8.61 9.96
CA LEU A 232 -2.46 -8.24 9.24
C LEU A 232 -2.54 -8.90 7.87
N ILE A 233 -1.45 -8.94 7.10
CA ILE A 233 -1.40 -9.65 5.81
C ILE A 233 -1.71 -11.13 6.01
N ALA A 234 -1.09 -11.78 7.00
CA ALA A 234 -1.34 -13.19 7.30
C ALA A 234 -2.79 -13.44 7.69
N LEU A 235 -3.39 -12.56 8.50
CA LEU A 235 -4.80 -12.64 8.89
C LEU A 235 -5.72 -12.50 7.67
N LEU A 236 -5.56 -11.43 6.88
CA LEU A 236 -6.41 -11.16 5.71
C LEU A 236 -6.27 -12.25 4.64
N PHE A 237 -5.06 -12.75 4.43
CA PHE A 237 -4.83 -13.85 3.49
C PHE A 237 -5.51 -15.15 3.94
N ARG A 238 -5.49 -15.46 5.26
CA ARG A 238 -6.22 -16.60 5.82
C ARG A 238 -7.73 -16.45 5.63
N LEU A 239 -8.28 -15.30 6.03
CA LEU A 239 -9.72 -15.01 5.90
C LEU A 239 -10.20 -15.07 4.44
N LEU A 240 -9.40 -14.56 3.51
CA LEU A 240 -9.75 -14.60 2.09
C LEU A 240 -9.78 -16.03 1.55
N ARG A 241 -8.83 -16.87 1.97
CA ARG A 241 -8.80 -18.27 1.56
C ARG A 241 -10.00 -19.06 2.06
N GLU A 242 -10.46 -18.79 3.28
CA GLU A 242 -11.66 -19.41 3.84
C GLU A 242 -12.92 -18.96 3.10
N LYS A 243 -13.02 -17.67 2.74
CA LYS A 243 -14.18 -17.10 2.03
C LYS A 243 -14.24 -17.48 0.54
N ALA A 244 -13.10 -17.85 -0.05
CA ALA A 244 -12.99 -18.29 -1.43
C ALA A 244 -13.12 -19.81 -1.61
N GLY A 245 -13.16 -20.58 -0.51
CA GLY A 245 -13.47 -22.01 -0.49
C GLY A 245 -14.96 -22.24 -0.51
#